data_AF-A0A2G9S7S5-F1
#
_entry.id   AF-A0A2G9S7S5-F1
#
_cell.length_a   1.000
_cell.length_b   1.000
_cell.length_c   1.000
_cell.angle_alpha   90.00
_cell.angle_beta   90.00
_cell.angle_gamma   90.00
#
_symmetry.space_group_name_H-M   'P 1'
#
loop_
_entity.id
_entity.type
_entity.pdbx_description
1 polymer ?
#
loop_
_entity_poly.entity_id
_entity_poly.type
_entity_poly.pdbx_seq_one_letter_code
_entity_poly.pdbx_strand_id
1 'polypeptide(L)' 'MCDTLTKKGDVDVVEEETHFTSASAQVLIGKIMVCNQDFQKIREDINDVEKRLKNIIDVLGRIENTPTFIKFFLFF' A
#
# COMPACT_ATOMS: atom_id res chain seq x y z
N MET A 1 35.46 15.05 -18.20
CA MET A 1 36.24 15.73 -17.14
C MET A 1 36.43 17.17 -17.60
N CYS A 2 35.56 18.08 -17.18
CA CYS A 2 35.75 19.52 -17.38
C CYS A 2 35.41 20.20 -16.07
N ASP A 3 36.45 20.74 -15.46
CA ASP A 3 36.41 21.57 -14.27
C ASP A 3 35.82 22.93 -14.60
N THR A 4 34.88 23.41 -13.78
CA THR A 4 34.66 24.85 -13.61
C THR A 4 34.01 25.11 -12.25
N LEU A 5 34.85 25.41 -11.26
CA LEU A 5 34.42 26.11 -10.05
C LEU A 5 34.29 27.62 -10.36
N THR A 6 33.24 28.22 -9.81
CA THR A 6 33.07 29.65 -9.44
C THR A 6 32.23 30.53 -10.38
N LYS A 7 30.96 30.74 -10.01
CA LYS A 7 30.52 32.02 -9.40
C LYS A 7 29.15 31.88 -8.73
N LYS A 8 29.16 31.92 -7.40
CA LYS A 8 27.99 32.15 -6.54
C LYS A 8 27.53 33.59 -6.74
N GLY A 9 26.43 33.80 -7.46
CA GLY A 9 25.85 35.14 -7.63
C GLY A 9 25.02 35.34 -8.89
N ASP A 10 24.07 34.47 -9.16
CA ASP A 10 22.70 34.87 -9.52
C ASP A 10 21.83 33.64 -9.31
N VAL A 11 20.75 33.78 -8.55
CA VAL A 11 19.75 32.71 -8.42
C VAL A 11 18.89 32.83 -9.67
N ASP A 12 19.46 32.45 -10.81
CA ASP A 12 18.66 32.03 -11.93
C ASP A 12 18.05 30.70 -11.49
N VAL A 13 16.84 30.80 -10.93
CA VAL A 13 15.93 29.66 -10.88
C VAL A 13 15.75 29.28 -12.34
N VAL A 14 16.61 28.39 -12.82
CA VAL A 14 16.29 27.54 -13.96
C VAL A 14 14.99 26.86 -13.52
N GLU A 15 13.87 27.44 -13.93
CA GLU A 15 12.65 26.69 -14.09
C GLU A 15 13.06 25.56 -15.02
N GLU A 16 13.29 24.38 -14.45
CA GLU A 16 13.22 23.15 -15.20
C GLU A 16 11.79 23.09 -15.72
N GLU A 17 11.53 23.75 -16.86
CA GLU A 17 10.29 23.62 -17.60
C GLU A 17 10.22 22.17 -18.05
N THR A 18 9.62 21.35 -17.20
CA THR A 18 9.28 19.97 -17.47
C THR A 18 8.20 19.99 -18.55
N HIS A 19 8.63 20.13 -19.80
CA HIS A 19 7.75 20.06 -20.97
C HIS A 19 7.21 18.65 -21.12
N PHE A 20 6.15 18.36 -20.38
CA PHE A 20 5.39 17.12 -20.52
C PHE A 20 4.64 17.19 -21.85
N THR A 21 4.97 16.30 -22.77
CA THR A 21 4.24 16.18 -24.04
C THR A 21 2.80 15.70 -23.78
N SER A 22 1.87 16.05 -24.66
CA SER A 22 0.48 15.54 -24.58
C SER A 22 0.42 14.01 -24.64
N ALA A 23 1.32 13.37 -25.40
CA ALA A 23 1.44 11.91 -25.48
C ALA A 23 1.88 11.30 -24.14
N SER A 24 2.88 11.87 -23.47
CA SER A 24 3.31 11.40 -22.16
C SER A 24 2.22 11.59 -21.10
N ALA A 25 1.41 12.66 -21.20
CA ALA A 25 0.24 12.87 -20.33
C ALA A 25 -0.80 11.75 -20.47
N GLN A 26 -1.15 11.36 -21.70
CA GLN A 26 -2.12 10.28 -21.95
C GLN A 26 -1.64 8.92 -21.43
N VAL A 27 -0.35 8.61 -21.61
CA VAL A 27 0.24 7.37 -21.06
C VAL A 27 0.20 7.37 -19.53
N LEU A 28 0.51 8.50 -18.90
CA LEU A 28 0.47 8.62 -17.45
C LEU A 28 -0.95 8.46 -16.90
N ILE A 29 -1.95 9.07 -17.55
CA ILE A 29 -3.37 8.90 -17.19
C ILE A 29 -3.78 7.43 -17.27
N GLY A 30 -3.39 6.72 -18.34
CA GLY A 30 -3.65 5.29 -18.48
C GLY A 30 -3.02 4.46 -17.36
N LYS A 31 -1.77 4.76 -16.98
CA LYS A 31 -1.10 4.11 -15.85
C LYS A 31 -1.82 4.36 -14.53
N ILE A 32 -2.24 5.60 -14.27
CA ILE A 32 -2.97 5.95 -13.05
C ILE A 32 -4.32 5.22 -12.99
N MET A 33 -5.02 5.10 -14.11
CA MET A 33 -6.29 4.35 -14.18
C MET A 33 -6.10 2.86 -13.85
N VAL A 34 -5.07 2.22 -14.39
CA VAL A 34 -4.75 0.81 -14.08
C VAL A 34 -4.36 0.66 -12.61
N CYS A 35 -3.48 1.53 -12.10
CA CYS A 35 -3.13 1.55 -10.68
C CYS A 35 -4.36 1.69 -9.79
N ASN A 36 -5.32 2.54 -10.13
CA ASN A 36 -6.56 2.70 -9.37
C ASN A 36 -7.41 1.41 -9.33
N GLN A 37 -7.44 0.63 -10.40
CA GLN A 37 -8.10 -0.68 -10.41
C GLN A 37 -7.39 -1.66 -9.49
N ASP A 38 -6.06 -1.72 -9.55
CA ASP A 38 -5.26 -2.55 -8.66
C ASP A 38 -5.45 -2.16 -7.19
N PHE A 39 -5.52 -0.86 -6.89
CA PHE A 39 -5.81 -0.35 -5.56
C PHE A 39 -7.19 -0.79 -5.04
N GLN A 40 -8.22 -0.78 -5.90
CA GLN A 40 -9.55 -1.28 -5.51
C GLN A 40 -9.50 -2.77 -5.18
N LYS A 41 -8.80 -3.57 -5.98
CA LYS A 41 -8.65 -5.01 -5.73
C LYS A 41 -7.93 -5.30 -4.42
N ILE A 42 -6.82 -4.61 -4.14
CA ILE A 42 -6.09 -4.76 -2.86
C ILE A 42 -7.00 -4.43 -1.67
N ARG A 43 -7.85 -3.40 -1.80
CA ARG A 43 -8.81 -3.04 -0.75
C ARG A 43 -9.84 -4.15 -0.50
N GLU A 44 -10.34 -4.77 -1.57
CA GLU A 44 -11.26 -5.91 -1.46
C GLU A 44 -10.58 -7.13 -0.81
N ASP A 45 -9.34 -7.44 -1.22
CA ASP A 45 -8.55 -8.54 -0.66
C ASP A 45 -8.30 -8.33 0.85
N ILE A 46 -7.99 -7.10 1.28
CA ILE A 46 -7.84 -6.76 2.71
C ILE A 46 -9.14 -7.00 3.47
N ASN A 47 -10.29 -6.57 2.92
CA ASN A 47 -11.59 -6.77 3.55
C ASN A 47 -11.94 -8.27 3.70
N ASP A 48 -11.60 -9.09 2.70
CA ASP A 48 -11.79 -10.55 2.79
C ASP A 48 -10.93 -11.17 3.90
N VAL A 49 -9.64 -10.79 3.94
CA VAL A 49 -8.72 -11.24 5.00
C VAL A 49 -9.22 -10.83 6.38
N GLU A 50 -9.69 -9.60 6.56
CA GLU A 50 -10.25 -9.13 7.83
C GLU A 50 -11.47 -9.97 8.26
N LYS A 51 -12.37 -10.27 7.31
CA LYS A 51 -13.55 -11.11 7.57
C LYS A 51 -13.15 -12.54 7.97
N ARG A 52 -12.17 -13.12 7.28
CA ARG A 52 -11.65 -14.46 7.60
C ARG A 52 -11.00 -14.49 8.98
N LEU A 53 -10.24 -13.45 9.33
CA LEU A 53 -9.63 -13.33 10.66
C LEU A 53 -10.69 -13.26 11.77
N LYS A 54 -11.74 -12.45 11.59
CA LYS A 54 -12.86 -12.38 12.54
C LYS A 54 -13.52 -13.74 12.75
N ASN A 55 -13.73 -14.51 11.67
CA ASN A 55 -14.31 -15.85 11.76
C ASN A 55 -13.39 -16.82 12.54
N ILE A 56 -12.07 -16.75 12.32
CA ILE A 56 -11.11 -17.57 13.06
C ILE A 56 -11.15 -17.23 14.56
N ILE A 57 -11.15 -15.94 14.91
CA ILE A 57 -11.24 -15.49 16.30
C ILE A 57 -12.55 -15.95 16.94
N ASP A 58 -13.68 -15.84 16.25
CA ASP A 58 -14.98 -16.32 16.74
C ASP A 58 -14.97 -17.85 17.00
N VAL A 59 -14.43 -18.64 16.06
CA VAL A 59 -14.31 -20.09 16.23
C VAL A 59 -13.38 -20.45 17.40
N LEU A 60 -12.23 -19.79 17.52
CA LEU A 60 -11.30 -20.02 18.62
C LEU A 60 -11.94 -19.68 19.97
N GLY A 61 -12.64 -18.54 20.05
CA GLY A 61 -13.38 -18.16 21.26
C GLY A 61 -14.41 -19.21 21.65
N ARG A 62 -15.14 -19.79 20.68
CA ARG A 62 -16.08 -20.88 20.97
C ARG A 62 -15.39 -22.13 21.50
N ILE A 63 -14.22 -22.49 20.94
CA ILE A 63 -13.45 -23.66 21.39
C ILE A 63 -12.95 -23.46 22.82
N GLU A 64 -12.35 -22.30 23.11
CA GLU A 64 -11.79 -21.98 24.43
C GLU A 64 -12.86 -21.99 25.53
N ASN A 65 -14.06 -21.53 25.22
CA ASN A 65 -15.19 -21.54 26.15
C ASN A 65 -15.81 -22.93 26.36
N THR A 66 -15.36 -23.98 25.65
CA THR A 66 -15.87 -25.33 25.90
C THR A 66 -15.31 -25.89 27.21
N PRO A 67 -16.15 -26.49 28.08
CA PRO A 67 -15.68 -27.14 29.30
C PRO A 67 -14.63 -28.24 29.05
N THR A 68 -14.65 -28.85 27.86
CA THR A 68 -13.67 -29.87 27.45
C THR A 68 -12.28 -29.27 27.26
N PHE A 69 -12.17 -28.11 26.61
CA PHE A 69 -10.89 -27.41 26.42
C PHE A 69 -10.38 -26.88 27.76
N ILE A 70 -11.24 -26.26 28.56
CA ILE A 70 -10.87 -25.80 29.91
C ILE A 70 -10.37 -26.96 30.78
N LYS A 71 -11.04 -28.11 30.75
CA LYS A 71 -10.58 -29.32 31.46
C LYS A 71 -9.26 -29.86 30.93
N PHE A 72 -9.02 -29.81 29.62
CA PHE A 72 -7.73 -30.18 29.04
C PHE A 72 -6.59 -29.31 29.58
N PHE A 73 -6.81 -28.01 29.73
CA PHE A 73 -5.82 -27.08 30.30
C PHE A 73 -5.65 -27.18 31.83
N LEU A 74 -6.71 -27.53 32.57
CA LEU A 74 -6.66 -27.61 34.03
C LEU A 74 -6.20 -28.97 34.57
N PHE A 75 -6.21 -30.03 33.74
CA PHE A 75 -5.94 -31.41 34.16
C PHE A 75 -4.65 -32.00 33.55
N PHE A 76 -3.93 -31.23 32.72
CA PHE A 76 -2.52 -31.42 32.40
C PHE A 76 -1.69 -30.46 33.25
#